data_AF-A0A227JCQ5-F1
#
_entry.id   AF-A0A227JCQ5-F1
#
_cell.length_a   1.000
_cell.length_b   1.000
_cell.length_c   1.000
_cell.angle_alpha   90.00
_cell.angle_beta   90.00
_cell.angle_gamma   90.00
#
_symmetry.space_group_name_H-M   'P 1'
#
loop_
_entity.id
_entity.type
_entity.pdbx_description
1 polymer ?
#
loop_
_entity_poly.entity_id
_entity_poly.type
_entity_poly.pdbx_seq_one_letter_code
_entity_poly.pdbx_strand_id
1 'polypeptide(L)'
;ALKSLSEAQKISLCKVLRELSETDNQYSLAEWCVINLLEKQLLASFGFIKQHKSLKQLEESVFWLLRELAWVSHSQADKAQRAYHCALAHLGFPEVKLEPANSNWHLSRAALELLLQLKPNDRRMFVKACRLAIESDGEITVAEGEIYRVIACFLEVPEPPLTISG
;
A
#
# COMPACT_ATOMS: atom_id res chain seq x y z
N ALA A 1 10.18 -22.52 9.73
CA ALA A 1 11.38 -22.44 8.87
C ALA A 1 11.88 -20.99 8.69
N LEU A 2 11.08 -20.04 8.18
CA LEU A 2 11.57 -18.65 7.99
C LEU A 2 11.71 -17.84 9.28
N LYS A 3 10.82 -18.04 10.27
CA LYS A 3 10.88 -17.32 11.56
C LYS A 3 12.05 -17.75 12.46
N SER A 4 12.67 -18.91 12.20
CA SER A 4 13.79 -19.47 12.96
C SER A 4 15.17 -19.01 12.48
N LEU A 5 15.23 -18.17 11.45
CA LEU A 5 16.48 -17.55 10.98
C LEU A 5 17.03 -16.56 12.01
N SER A 6 18.36 -16.41 12.07
CA SER A 6 18.99 -15.35 12.86
C SER A 6 18.66 -13.96 12.27
N GLU A 7 18.78 -12.90 13.07
CA GLU A 7 18.49 -11.53 12.60
C GLU A 7 19.33 -11.13 11.39
N ALA A 8 20.62 -11.48 11.39
CA ALA A 8 21.52 -11.27 10.25
C ALA A 8 21.07 -12.03 8.99
N GLN A 9 20.57 -13.27 9.13
CA GLN A 9 20.06 -14.05 8.01
C GLN A 9 18.76 -13.46 7.45
N LYS A 10 17.88 -12.94 8.31
CA LYS A 10 16.65 -12.25 7.87
C LYS A 10 16.98 -11.00 7.08
N ILE A 11 17.92 -10.18 7.57
CA ILE A 11 18.38 -8.97 6.87
C ILE A 11 19.01 -9.33 5.51
N SER A 12 19.90 -10.33 5.47
CA SER A 12 20.53 -10.77 4.23
C SER A 12 19.51 -11.30 3.21
N LEU A 13 18.51 -12.07 3.65
CA LEU A 13 17.47 -12.58 2.78
C LEU A 13 16.64 -11.45 2.16
N CYS A 14 16.22 -10.47 2.96
CA CYS A 14 15.44 -9.33 2.45
C CYS A 14 16.27 -8.49 1.46
N LYS A 15 17.57 -8.32 1.73
CA LYS A 15 18.48 -7.63 0.82
C LYS A 15 18.58 -8.35 -0.54
N VAL A 16 18.80 -9.66 -0.53
CA VAL A 16 18.89 -10.46 -1.77
C VAL A 16 17.58 -10.43 -2.55
N LEU A 17 16.43 -10.56 -1.87
CA LEU A 17 15.13 -10.49 -2.54
C LEU A 17 14.90 -9.14 -3.23
N ARG A 18 15.31 -8.04 -2.58
CA ARG A 18 15.24 -6.70 -3.16
C ARG A 18 16.13 -6.57 -4.39
N GLU A 19 17.39 -6.98 -4.28
CA GLU A 19 18.35 -6.94 -5.40
C GLU A 19 17.86 -7.77 -6.59
N LEU A 20 17.27 -8.94 -6.35
CA LEU A 20 16.67 -9.78 -7.39
C LEU A 20 15.50 -9.08 -8.09
N SER A 21 14.62 -8.43 -7.32
CA SER A 21 13.46 -7.71 -7.86
C SER A 21 13.80 -6.42 -8.61
N GLU A 22 15.03 -5.92 -8.44
CA GLU A 22 15.56 -4.76 -9.15
C GLU A 22 16.35 -5.16 -10.41
N THR A 23 16.61 -6.46 -10.61
CA THR A 23 17.51 -6.96 -11.67
C THR A 23 16.90 -6.85 -13.08
N ASP A 24 15.57 -6.95 -13.20
CA ASP A 24 14.86 -6.86 -14.49
C ASP A 24 14.26 -5.49 -14.77
N ASN A 25 14.50 -4.51 -13.88
CA ASN A 25 13.96 -3.15 -13.91
C ASN A 25 12.41 -3.11 -14.00
N GLN A 26 11.74 -4.21 -13.65
CA GLN A 26 10.29 -4.39 -13.70
C GLN A 26 9.83 -4.92 -12.35
N TYR A 27 9.88 -4.06 -11.34
CA TYR A 27 9.41 -4.42 -10.02
C TYR A 27 7.89 -4.64 -10.04
N SER A 28 7.44 -5.88 -10.20
CA SER A 28 6.01 -6.16 -10.38
C SER A 28 5.22 -5.93 -9.08
N LEU A 29 3.92 -5.66 -9.20
CA LEU A 29 3.04 -5.52 -8.02
C LEU A 29 3.12 -6.76 -7.12
N ALA A 30 3.19 -7.96 -7.71
CA ALA A 30 3.28 -9.22 -6.97
C ALA A 30 4.59 -9.34 -6.17
N GLU A 31 5.74 -9.06 -6.81
CA GLU A 31 7.04 -9.08 -6.12
C GLU A 31 7.12 -8.02 -5.03
N TRP A 32 6.60 -6.82 -5.31
CA TRP A 32 6.48 -5.76 -4.33
C TRP A 32 5.65 -6.18 -3.12
N CYS A 33 4.51 -6.84 -3.35
CA CYS A 33 3.65 -7.31 -2.27
C CYS A 33 4.36 -8.34 -1.38
N VAL A 34 5.00 -9.34 -2.01
CA VAL A 34 5.70 -10.42 -1.32
C VAL A 34 6.87 -9.88 -0.50
N ILE A 35 7.71 -9.02 -1.08
CA ILE A 35 8.89 -8.46 -0.40
C ILE A 35 8.48 -7.61 0.80
N ASN A 36 7.52 -6.70 0.64
CA ASN A 36 7.08 -5.83 1.73
C ASN A 36 6.42 -6.62 2.87
N LEU A 37 5.62 -7.64 2.55
CA LEU A 37 4.99 -8.50 3.55
C LEU A 37 6.03 -9.35 4.29
N LEU A 38 6.99 -9.95 3.57
CA LEU A 38 8.08 -10.72 4.16
C LEU A 38 8.96 -9.87 5.07
N GLU A 39 9.34 -8.67 4.62
CA GLU A 39 10.13 -7.75 5.44
C GLU A 39 9.39 -7.36 6.72
N LYS A 40 8.09 -7.03 6.64
CA LYS A 40 7.27 -6.75 7.83
C LYS A 40 7.15 -7.92 8.79
N GLN A 41 7.09 -9.15 8.27
CA GLN A 41 6.97 -10.34 9.11
C GLN A 41 8.29 -10.83 9.71
N LEU A 42 9.42 -10.56 9.04
CA LEU A 42 10.73 -11.06 9.42
C LEU A 42 11.53 -10.04 10.22
N LEU A 43 11.47 -8.76 9.83
CA LEU A 43 12.14 -7.66 10.50
C LEU A 43 11.18 -7.14 11.57
N ALA A 44 11.34 -7.63 12.81
CA ALA A 44 10.49 -7.31 13.96
C ALA A 44 10.52 -5.82 14.39
N SER A 45 11.22 -4.97 13.65
CA SER A 45 11.44 -3.57 13.99
C SER A 45 11.71 -2.76 12.72
N PHE A 46 10.64 -2.33 12.05
CA PHE A 46 10.68 -0.93 11.64
C PHE A 46 10.80 -0.19 12.97
N GLY A 47 11.96 0.42 13.25
CA GLY A 47 12.27 1.01 14.55
C GLY A 47 11.16 1.94 15.06
N PHE A 48 11.27 2.47 16.28
CA PHE A 48 10.25 3.39 16.80
C PHE A 48 10.03 4.61 15.89
N ILE A 49 9.10 4.50 14.92
CA ILE A 49 8.69 5.58 14.03
C ILE A 49 7.71 6.42 14.83
N LYS A 50 8.00 7.72 14.96
CA LYS A 50 7.13 8.65 15.69
C LYS A 50 5.81 8.83 14.93
N GLN A 51 4.73 8.27 15.48
CA GLN A 51 3.38 8.32 14.91
C GLN A 51 2.67 9.64 15.30
N HIS A 52 3.07 10.75 14.68
CA HIS A 52 2.62 12.09 15.08
C HIS A 52 2.06 12.92 13.92
N LYS A 53 2.19 12.44 12.68
CA LYS A 53 1.72 13.14 11.48
C LYS A 53 0.23 12.91 11.27
N SER A 54 -0.44 13.88 10.66
CA SER A 54 -1.80 13.73 10.15
C SER A 54 -1.83 13.43 8.65
N LEU A 55 -2.98 12.98 8.14
CA LEU A 55 -3.20 12.78 6.70
C LEU A 55 -2.84 14.03 5.88
N LYS A 56 -3.26 15.22 6.33
CA LYS A 56 -2.98 16.49 5.64
C LYS A 56 -1.48 16.82 5.59
N GLN A 57 -0.70 16.39 6.58
CA GLN A 57 0.75 16.62 6.59
C GLN A 57 1.50 15.66 5.65
N LEU A 58 0.86 14.58 5.21
CA LEU A 58 1.41 13.59 4.29
C LEU A 58 0.54 13.47 3.03
N GLU A 59 -0.08 14.57 2.61
CA GLU A 59 -1.06 14.58 1.52
C GLU A 59 -0.50 14.03 0.20
N GLU A 60 0.75 14.36 -0.13
CA GLU A 60 1.42 13.86 -1.33
C GLU A 60 1.52 12.33 -1.33
N SER A 61 1.89 11.74 -0.19
CA SER A 61 1.99 10.28 -0.03
C SER A 61 0.61 9.61 -0.07
N VAL A 62 -0.41 10.27 0.49
CA VAL A 62 -1.81 9.80 0.43
C VAL A 62 -2.30 9.79 -1.02
N PHE A 63 -2.13 10.90 -1.74
CA PHE A 63 -2.58 11.04 -3.13
C PHE A 63 -1.85 10.09 -4.06
N TRP A 64 -0.54 9.93 -3.88
CA TRP A 64 0.26 8.97 -4.63
C TRP A 64 -0.31 7.56 -4.53
N LEU A 65 -0.50 7.05 -3.32
CA LEU A 65 -0.95 5.67 -3.13
C LEU A 65 -2.39 5.45 -3.56
N LEU A 66 -3.29 6.41 -3.31
CA LEU A 66 -4.67 6.30 -3.77
C LEU A 66 -4.78 6.37 -5.30
N ARG A 67 -3.90 7.13 -5.97
CA ARG A 67 -3.80 7.15 -7.44
C ARG A 67 -3.39 5.79 -7.99
N GLU A 68 -2.30 5.22 -7.48
CA GLU A 68 -1.81 3.92 -7.95
C GLU A 68 -2.86 2.83 -7.66
N LEU A 69 -3.50 2.87 -6.49
CA LEU A 69 -4.57 1.94 -6.15
C LEU A 69 -5.77 2.05 -7.11
N ALA A 70 -6.21 3.26 -7.43
CA ALA A 70 -7.35 3.48 -8.33
C ALA A 70 -7.10 2.90 -9.74
N TRP A 71 -5.87 3.01 -10.24
CA TRP A 71 -5.49 2.44 -11.54
C TRP A 71 -5.26 0.93 -11.52
N VAL A 72 -4.82 0.38 -10.39
CA VAL A 72 -4.79 -1.09 -10.20
C VAL A 72 -6.21 -1.65 -10.14
N SER A 73 -7.13 -0.94 -9.49
CA SER A 73 -8.51 -1.38 -9.33
C SER A 73 -9.35 -1.28 -10.59
N HIS A 74 -9.14 -0.24 -11.39
CA HIS A 74 -10.01 0.00 -12.54
C HIS A 74 -9.24 0.36 -13.80
N SER A 75 -9.46 -0.43 -14.86
CA SER A 75 -8.88 -0.16 -16.18
C SER A 75 -9.57 0.99 -16.94
N GLN A 76 -10.81 1.35 -16.54
CA GLN A 76 -11.56 2.45 -17.14
C GLN A 76 -11.31 3.76 -16.38
N ALA A 77 -10.89 4.81 -17.09
CA ALA A 77 -10.53 6.09 -16.50
C ALA A 77 -11.65 6.70 -15.63
N ASP A 78 -12.91 6.64 -16.07
CA ASP A 78 -14.04 7.19 -15.30
C ASP A 78 -14.29 6.42 -14.00
N LYS A 79 -14.11 5.09 -14.01
CA LYS A 79 -14.22 4.25 -12.80
C LYS A 79 -13.07 4.52 -11.84
N ALA A 80 -11.83 4.58 -12.34
CA ALA A 80 -10.65 4.92 -11.56
C ALA A 80 -10.78 6.30 -10.91
N GLN A 81 -11.22 7.31 -11.68
CA GLN A 81 -11.47 8.66 -11.18
C GLN A 81 -12.50 8.68 -10.05
N ARG A 82 -13.61 7.94 -10.20
CA ARG A 82 -14.65 7.85 -9.17
C ARG A 82 -14.17 7.16 -7.90
N ALA A 83 -13.43 6.06 -8.02
CA ALA A 83 -12.85 5.35 -6.88
C ALA A 83 -11.86 6.26 -6.11
N TYR A 84 -11.01 6.97 -6.85
CA TYR A 84 -10.09 7.95 -6.29
C TYR A 84 -10.82 9.06 -5.53
N HIS A 85 -11.85 9.65 -6.14
CA HIS A 85 -12.68 10.67 -5.50
C HIS A 85 -13.40 10.17 -4.25
N CYS A 86 -13.94 8.95 -4.28
CA CYS A 86 -14.58 8.34 -3.12
C CYS A 86 -13.61 8.22 -1.93
N ALA A 87 -12.38 7.76 -2.20
CA ALA A 87 -11.33 7.67 -1.19
C ALA A 87 -10.92 9.05 -0.65
N LEU A 88 -10.73 10.05 -1.52
CA LEU A 88 -10.38 11.41 -1.11
C LEU A 88 -11.47 12.06 -0.24
N ALA A 89 -12.73 11.89 -0.63
CA ALA A 89 -13.87 12.40 0.13
C ALA A 89 -13.95 11.76 1.52
N HIS A 90 -13.67 10.46 1.65
CA HIS A 90 -13.62 9.78 2.95
C HIS A 90 -12.57 10.39 3.88
N LEU A 91 -11.44 10.82 3.32
CA LEU A 91 -10.32 11.42 4.07
C LEU A 91 -10.47 12.93 4.28
N GLY A 92 -11.52 13.55 3.72
CA GLY A 92 -11.76 15.00 3.82
C GLY A 92 -10.81 15.84 2.96
N PHE A 93 -10.28 15.26 1.87
CA PHE A 93 -9.50 15.98 0.87
C PHE A 93 -10.41 16.55 -0.23
N PRO A 94 -10.00 17.64 -0.90
CA PRO A 94 -10.72 18.15 -2.07
C PRO A 94 -10.67 17.14 -3.22
N GLU A 95 -11.62 17.24 -4.13
CA GLU A 95 -11.56 16.47 -5.38
C GLU A 95 -10.36 16.92 -6.21
N VAL A 96 -9.53 15.94 -6.60
CA VAL A 96 -8.37 16.15 -7.46
C VAL A 96 -8.53 15.28 -8.70
N LYS A 97 -8.13 15.80 -9.86
CA LYS A 97 -8.12 15.01 -11.10
C LYS A 97 -7.14 13.86 -10.96
N LEU A 98 -7.55 12.66 -11.33
CA LEU A 98 -6.68 11.49 -11.34
C LEU A 98 -5.68 11.64 -12.47
N GLU A 99 -4.41 11.70 -12.12
CA GLU A 99 -3.31 11.65 -13.08
C GLU A 99 -3.06 10.19 -13.53
N PRO A 100 -2.47 9.95 -14.72
CA PRO A 100 -2.20 8.59 -15.23
C PRO A 100 -1.39 7.73 -14.25
N ALA A 101 -1.49 6.40 -14.26
CA ALA A 101 -0.64 5.58 -13.38
C ALA A 101 0.84 5.87 -13.63
N ASN A 102 1.64 6.04 -12.57
CA ASN A 102 3.09 6.09 -12.71
C ASN A 102 3.67 4.67 -12.76
N SER A 103 3.01 3.70 -12.10
CA SER A 103 3.47 2.30 -11.99
C SER A 103 4.88 2.16 -11.40
N ASN A 104 5.39 3.20 -10.74
CA ASN A 104 6.68 3.20 -10.08
C ASN A 104 6.52 2.74 -8.63
N TRP A 105 6.63 1.43 -8.44
CA TRP A 105 6.45 0.79 -7.14
C TRP A 105 7.51 1.16 -6.09
N HIS A 106 8.67 1.68 -6.49
CA HIS A 106 9.66 2.24 -5.56
C HIS A 106 9.13 3.50 -4.89
N LEU A 107 8.50 4.40 -5.65
CA LEU A 107 7.87 5.59 -5.11
C LEU A 107 6.66 5.25 -4.23
N SER A 108 5.88 4.22 -4.60
CA SER A 108 4.79 3.71 -3.77
C SER A 108 5.29 3.16 -2.44
N ARG A 109 6.46 2.50 -2.43
CA ARG A 109 7.10 2.06 -1.20
C ARG A 109 7.55 3.25 -0.33
N ALA A 110 8.22 4.24 -0.92
CA ALA A 110 8.65 5.43 -0.18
C ALA A 110 7.46 6.18 0.42
N ALA A 111 6.35 6.31 -0.33
CA ALA A 111 5.10 6.87 0.17
C ALA A 111 4.55 6.08 1.36
N LEU A 112 4.53 4.74 1.30
CA LEU A 112 4.10 3.91 2.44
C LEU A 112 4.98 4.07 3.67
N GLU A 113 6.30 4.15 3.50
CA GLU A 113 7.25 4.39 4.59
C GLU A 113 7.00 5.74 5.27
N LEU A 114 6.64 6.77 4.50
CA LEU A 114 6.22 8.06 5.06
C LEU A 114 4.90 7.93 5.83
N LEU A 115 3.92 7.19 5.32
CA LEU A 115 2.63 6.97 5.98
C LEU A 115 2.73 6.20 7.31
N LEU A 116 3.85 5.51 7.59
CA LEU A 116 4.12 4.97 8.93
C LEU A 116 4.19 6.08 10.01
N GLN A 117 4.44 7.33 9.64
CA GLN A 117 4.45 8.43 10.60
C GLN A 117 3.05 8.92 10.98
N LEU A 118 2.00 8.43 10.30
CA LEU A 118 0.62 8.75 10.64
C LEU A 118 0.27 8.27 12.05
N LYS A 119 -0.54 9.07 12.76
CA LYS A 119 -1.19 8.67 14.00
C LYS A 119 -2.08 7.43 13.78
N PRO A 120 -2.27 6.57 14.78
CA PRO A 120 -3.06 5.34 14.64
C PRO A 120 -4.47 5.53 14.04
N ASN A 121 -5.14 6.63 14.37
CA ASN A 121 -6.46 6.92 13.84
C ASN A 121 -6.44 7.21 12.33
N ASP A 122 -5.46 8.02 11.90
CA ASP A 122 -5.29 8.42 10.51
C ASP A 122 -4.86 7.25 9.64
N ARG A 123 -4.08 6.30 10.17
CA ARG A 123 -3.78 5.03 9.51
C ARG A 123 -5.05 4.22 9.22
N ARG A 124 -5.93 4.08 10.22
CA ARG A 124 -7.21 3.37 10.05
C ARG A 124 -8.10 4.06 9.00
N MET A 125 -8.17 5.38 9.03
CA MET A 125 -8.92 6.15 8.03
C MET A 125 -8.37 5.92 6.62
N PHE A 126 -7.04 5.96 6.46
CA PHE A 126 -6.39 5.71 5.18
C PHE A 126 -6.68 4.30 4.65
N VAL A 127 -6.49 3.26 5.48
CA VAL A 127 -6.78 1.88 5.08
C VAL A 127 -8.25 1.68 4.73
N LYS A 128 -9.17 2.34 5.45
CA LYS A 128 -10.59 2.34 5.10
C LYS A 128 -10.87 3.04 3.76
N ALA A 129 -10.19 4.15 3.47
CA ALA A 129 -10.30 4.80 2.16
C ALA A 129 -9.81 3.89 1.03
N CYS A 130 -8.73 3.14 1.24
CA CYS A 130 -8.25 2.14 0.27
C CYS A 130 -9.31 1.06 0.01
N ARG A 131 -9.95 0.54 1.07
CA ARG A 131 -11.05 -0.43 0.92
C ARG A 131 -12.20 0.15 0.08
N LEU A 132 -12.63 1.38 0.38
CA LEU A 132 -13.72 2.04 -0.35
C LEU A 132 -13.39 2.26 -1.84
N ALA A 133 -12.12 2.52 -2.18
CA ALA A 133 -11.70 2.62 -3.57
C ALA A 133 -11.85 1.27 -4.29
N ILE A 134 -11.36 0.19 -3.67
CA ILE A 134 -11.38 -1.16 -4.23
C ILE A 134 -12.81 -1.68 -4.37
N GLU A 135 -13.65 -1.51 -3.33
CA GLU A 135 -15.02 -2.02 -3.33
C GLU A 135 -15.98 -1.21 -4.25
N SER A 136 -15.47 -0.19 -4.96
CA SER A 136 -16.32 0.78 -5.65
C SER A 136 -17.02 0.24 -6.91
N ASP A 137 -16.50 -0.82 -7.53
CA ASP A 137 -17.12 -1.51 -8.66
C ASP A 137 -17.82 -2.82 -8.29
N GLY A 138 -17.72 -3.24 -7.01
CA GLY A 138 -18.38 -4.42 -6.48
C GLY A 138 -17.69 -5.76 -6.80
N GLU A 139 -16.57 -5.76 -7.52
CA GLU A 139 -15.80 -6.96 -7.86
C GLU A 139 -14.35 -6.79 -7.40
N ILE A 140 -13.91 -7.64 -6.48
CA ILE A 140 -12.55 -7.55 -5.93
C ILE A 140 -11.69 -8.64 -6.58
N THR A 141 -10.70 -8.23 -7.36
CA THR A 141 -9.70 -9.10 -7.96
C THR A 141 -8.63 -9.54 -6.96
N VAL A 142 -7.87 -10.58 -7.31
CA VAL A 142 -6.73 -11.04 -6.51
C VAL A 142 -5.68 -9.94 -6.33
N ALA A 143 -5.39 -9.18 -7.38
CA ALA A 143 -4.39 -8.10 -7.34
C ALA A 143 -4.77 -6.99 -6.34
N GLU A 144 -6.05 -6.62 -6.32
CA GLU A 144 -6.59 -5.63 -5.37
C GLU A 144 -6.60 -6.14 -3.94
N GLY A 145 -6.93 -7.42 -3.75
CA GLY A 145 -6.84 -8.08 -2.45
C GLY A 145 -5.40 -8.06 -1.90
N GLU A 146 -4.41 -8.38 -2.72
CA GLU A 146 -3.01 -8.41 -2.30
C GLU A 146 -2.45 -7.02 -2.01
N ILE A 147 -2.68 -6.02 -2.86
CA ILE A 147 -2.23 -4.64 -2.60
C ILE A 147 -2.86 -4.09 -1.31
N TYR A 148 -4.15 -4.37 -1.08
CA TYR A 148 -4.83 -3.98 0.16
C TYR A 148 -4.21 -4.63 1.39
N ARG A 149 -3.97 -5.94 1.34
CA ARG A 149 -3.33 -6.69 2.44
C ARG A 149 -1.95 -6.14 2.76
N VAL A 150 -1.19 -5.75 1.75
CA VAL A 150 0.13 -5.14 1.94
C VAL A 150 0.00 -3.77 2.59
N ILE A 151 -0.89 -2.90 2.11
CA ILE A 151 -1.12 -1.59 2.72
C ILE A 151 -1.54 -1.74 4.19
N ALA A 152 -2.52 -2.60 4.49
CA ALA A 152 -3.01 -2.83 5.85
C ALA A 152 -1.91 -3.41 6.77
N CYS A 153 -1.17 -4.41 6.27
CA CYS A 153 -0.06 -5.00 7.02
C CYS A 153 1.07 -3.99 7.27
N PHE A 154 1.42 -3.21 6.25
CA PHE A 154 2.51 -2.24 6.32
C PHE A 154 2.20 -1.15 7.34
N LEU A 155 0.97 -0.64 7.34
CA LEU A 155 0.47 0.37 8.27
C LEU A 155 0.05 -0.19 9.64
N GLU A 156 0.22 -1.50 9.86
CA GLU A 156 -0.11 -2.17 11.12
C GLU A 156 -1.58 -2.00 11.52
N VAL A 157 -2.47 -1.96 10.54
CA VAL A 157 -3.92 -1.86 10.75
C VAL A 157 -4.53 -3.25 10.67
N PRO A 158 -5.17 -3.75 11.74
CA PRO A 158 -5.84 -5.05 11.71
C PRO A 158 -7.14 -4.93 10.91
N GLU A 159 -7.13 -5.44 9.68
CA GLU A 159 -8.31 -5.50 8.81
C GLU A 159 -8.61 -6.93 8.39
N PRO A 160 -9.90 -7.33 8.29
CA PRO A 160 -10.25 -8.60 7.67
C PRO A 160 -9.81 -8.60 6.19
N PRO A 161 -9.47 -9.79 5.65
CA PRO A 161 -9.20 -9.92 4.23
C PRO A 161 -10.45 -9.55 3.42
N LEU A 162 -10.24 -8.92 2.27
CA LEU A 162 -11.32 -8.64 1.33
C LEU A 162 -11.86 -9.96 0.76
N THR A 163 -13.16 -9.99 0.49
CA THR A 163 -13.80 -11.16 -0.15
C THR A 163 -13.57 -11.06 -1.66
N ILE A 164 -12.63 -11.86 -2.15
CA ILE A 164 -12.28 -11.88 -3.59
C ILE A 164 -13.45 -12.46 -4.37
N SER A 165 -13.87 -11.74 -5.41
CA SER A 165 -14.86 -12.22 -6.38
C SER A 165 -14.12 -13.05 -7.44
N GLY A 166 -14.51 -14.32 -7.57
CA GLY A 166 -13.82 -15.30 -8.42
C GLY A 166 -14.22 -15.26 -9.88
#